data_AF-A0A2N2KWL7-F1
#
_entry.id   AF-A0A2N2KWL7-F1
#
_cell.length_a   1.000
_cell.length_b   1.000
_cell.length_c   1.000
_cell.angle_alpha   90.00
_cell.angle_beta   90.00
_cell.angle_gamma   90.00
#
_symmetry.space_group_name_H-M   'P 1'
#
loop_
_entity.id
_entity.type
_entity.pdbx_description
1 polymer ?
#
loop_
_entity_poly.entity_id
_entity_poly.type
_entity_poly.pdbx_seq_one_letter_code
_entity_poly.pdbx_strand_id
1 'polypeptide(L)'
;MKKLLYVLFILVAVVLSSCSEKDNNTNNNPTDLNIYGYKLDQFISQAAVHDLITSDAEDVTDYRSLFAYEIVSADEDAWSPRQSVNAGYDLSWESFKDGFFIPSDNKKTWFADASLPGAFKVRNTGTFRLYRKVDIVAGGSTKLAELHSLPKHNMTNWASYAEDAIKLSDLLQGITNYTSVKLVAGDGYAVDYTPEQIQDAYYFLNTETTTFPSFNGSMTGSQKKFKRLARLEITTLEVQSHNFTVADHATVNITFPVPTDLSSYTRTVMTDY
;
A
#
# COMPACT_ATOMS: atom_id res chain seq x y z
N MET A 1 51.99 52.58 8.54
CA MET A 1 51.37 52.21 7.25
C MET A 1 52.30 51.34 6.39
N LYS A 2 52.77 50.19 6.89
CA LYS A 2 53.56 49.21 6.11
C LYS A 2 53.15 47.75 6.36
N LYS A 3 52.27 47.47 7.33
CA LYS A 3 51.77 46.12 7.64
C LYS A 3 50.38 45.81 7.05
N LEU A 4 49.65 46.84 6.59
CA LEU A 4 48.35 46.66 5.92
C LEU A 4 48.50 46.37 4.41
N LEU A 5 49.66 46.66 3.82
CA LEU A 5 49.94 46.41 2.39
C LEU A 5 50.25 44.93 2.10
N TYR A 6 50.81 44.20 3.07
CA TYR A 6 51.18 42.78 2.90
C TYR A 6 49.97 41.84 3.02
N VAL A 7 48.95 42.20 3.78
CA VAL A 7 47.72 41.38 3.92
C VAL A 7 46.86 41.48 2.66
N LEU A 8 46.87 42.62 1.96
CA LEU A 8 46.15 42.79 0.70
C LEU A 8 46.83 42.03 -0.46
N PHE A 9 48.16 41.86 -0.43
CA PHE A 9 48.89 41.12 -1.46
C PHE A 9 48.72 39.59 -1.37
N ILE A 10 48.51 39.05 -0.16
CA ILE A 10 48.26 37.61 0.03
C ILE A 10 46.82 37.25 -0.38
N LEU A 11 45.85 38.15 -0.20
CA LEU A 11 44.46 37.90 -0.58
C LEU A 11 44.22 37.90 -2.10
N VAL A 12 45.05 38.62 -2.87
CA VAL A 12 44.97 38.65 -4.35
C VAL A 12 45.67 37.45 -4.99
N ALA A 13 46.66 36.84 -4.33
CA ALA A 13 47.37 35.66 -4.84
C ALA A 13 46.54 34.36 -4.74
N VAL A 14 45.50 34.31 -3.90
CA VAL A 14 44.62 33.13 -3.76
C VAL A 14 43.51 33.10 -4.83
N VAL A 15 43.24 34.22 -5.51
CA VAL A 15 42.14 34.32 -6.50
C VAL A 15 42.59 33.98 -7.93
N LEU A 16 43.89 33.74 -8.17
CA LEU A 16 44.43 33.48 -9.51
C LEU A 16 45.01 32.06 -9.71
N SER A 17 44.84 31.17 -8.75
CA SER A 17 45.25 29.76 -8.85
C SER A 17 44.09 28.78 -9.04
N SER A 18 42.89 29.27 -9.41
CA SER A 18 41.83 28.44 -9.98
C SER A 18 41.69 28.69 -11.49
N CYS A 19 42.81 28.65 -12.20
CA CYS A 19 42.77 28.21 -13.59
C CYS A 19 42.37 26.73 -13.54
N SER A 20 41.08 26.49 -13.78
CA SER A 20 40.59 25.22 -14.29
C SER A 20 41.52 24.77 -15.41
N GLU A 21 42.32 23.75 -15.13
CA GLU A 21 42.87 22.93 -16.19
C GLU A 21 41.67 22.29 -16.88
N LYS A 22 41.32 22.86 -18.04
CA LYS A 22 40.72 22.09 -19.12
C LYS A 22 41.75 21.04 -19.52
N ASP A 23 41.80 19.96 -18.76
CA ASP A 23 42.34 18.71 -19.27
C ASP A 23 41.33 18.16 -20.28
N ASN A 24 41.52 18.62 -21.52
CA ASN A 24 41.13 17.95 -22.73
C ASN A 24 41.82 16.59 -22.77
N ASN A 25 41.36 15.63 -21.95
CA ASN A 25 41.48 14.24 -22.31
C ASN A 25 40.17 13.83 -22.96
N THR A 26 40.14 14.02 -24.28
CA THR A 26 39.20 13.41 -25.20
C THR A 26 39.20 11.90 -24.99
N ASN A 27 38.35 11.41 -24.08
CA ASN A 27 37.65 10.14 -24.13
C ASN A 27 36.63 10.09 -22.98
N ASN A 28 35.35 10.09 -23.35
CA ASN A 28 34.14 9.88 -22.53
C ASN A 28 33.55 11.14 -21.86
N ASN A 29 32.82 11.91 -22.66
CA ASN A 29 31.59 12.59 -22.23
C ASN A 29 30.81 11.71 -21.21
N PRO A 30 30.28 12.23 -20.09
CA PRO A 30 29.21 11.56 -19.39
C PRO A 30 27.89 11.84 -20.13
N THR A 31 27.78 11.38 -21.37
CA THR A 31 26.53 11.40 -22.12
C THR A 31 25.83 10.06 -21.90
N ASP A 32 24.71 10.11 -21.19
CA ASP A 32 23.78 9.03 -20.81
C ASP A 32 24.18 8.13 -19.62
N LEU A 33 24.12 8.69 -18.41
CA LEU A 33 23.90 7.86 -17.22
C LEU A 33 22.44 7.43 -17.19
N ASN A 34 22.13 6.26 -17.76
CA ASN A 34 20.80 5.67 -17.64
C ASN A 34 20.42 5.54 -16.15
N ILE A 35 19.34 6.19 -15.74
CA ILE A 35 18.71 5.94 -14.43
C ILE A 35 17.85 4.70 -14.57
N TYR A 36 18.09 3.71 -13.72
CA TYR A 36 17.35 2.46 -13.73
C TYR A 36 16.31 2.41 -12.62
N GLY A 37 15.07 2.12 -12.99
CA GLY A 37 13.98 1.81 -12.08
C GLY A 37 13.65 0.32 -12.10
N TYR A 38 13.24 -0.20 -10.95
CA TYR A 38 12.78 -1.58 -10.76
C TYR A 38 11.33 -1.54 -10.33
N LYS A 39 10.42 -2.18 -11.07
CA LYS A 39 9.00 -2.21 -10.71
C LYS A 39 8.80 -2.82 -9.31
N LEU A 40 7.98 -2.16 -8.49
CA LEU A 40 7.78 -2.53 -7.09
C LEU A 40 7.06 -3.88 -6.92
N ASP A 41 6.22 -4.25 -7.88
CA ASP A 41 5.47 -5.52 -7.88
C ASP A 41 6.39 -6.75 -7.83
N GLN A 42 7.58 -6.67 -8.42
CA GLN A 42 8.58 -7.74 -8.42
C GLN A 42 9.09 -8.06 -7.00
N PHE A 43 9.00 -7.12 -6.06
CA PHE A 43 9.43 -7.31 -4.67
C PHE A 43 8.35 -7.97 -3.80
N ILE A 44 7.12 -8.07 -4.30
CA ILE A 44 5.98 -8.64 -3.57
C ILE A 44 5.70 -10.02 -4.13
N SER A 45 6.16 -11.05 -3.41
CA SER A 45 5.93 -12.44 -3.79
C SER A 45 4.45 -12.78 -3.78
N GLN A 46 3.90 -13.12 -4.94
CA GLN A 46 2.50 -13.58 -5.06
C GLN A 46 2.25 -14.82 -4.20
N ALA A 47 3.18 -15.77 -4.16
CA ALA A 47 3.06 -16.97 -3.34
C ALA A 47 2.99 -16.64 -1.84
N ALA A 48 3.86 -15.76 -1.36
CA ALA A 48 3.87 -15.37 0.05
C ALA A 48 2.57 -14.65 0.45
N VAL A 49 1.99 -13.85 -0.45
CA VAL A 49 0.69 -13.20 -0.21
C VAL A 49 -0.47 -14.19 -0.30
N HIS A 50 -0.41 -15.14 -1.22
CA HIS A 50 -1.40 -16.20 -1.36
C HIS A 50 -1.51 -17.04 -0.08
N ASP A 51 -0.38 -17.44 0.49
CA ASP A 51 -0.32 -18.28 1.70
C ASP A 51 -0.89 -17.60 2.96
N LEU A 52 -1.04 -16.26 2.95
CA LEU A 52 -1.74 -15.52 4.01
C LEU A 52 -3.27 -15.66 3.94
N ILE A 53 -3.79 -15.92 2.75
CA ILE A 53 -5.22 -15.94 2.44
C ILE A 53 -5.75 -17.36 2.42
N THR A 54 -4.95 -18.32 1.91
CA THR A 54 -5.39 -19.69 1.84
C THR A 54 -4.25 -20.70 1.77
N SER A 55 -4.53 -21.91 2.27
CA SER A 55 -3.67 -23.07 2.16
C SER A 55 -4.06 -24.02 1.02
N ASP A 56 -5.01 -23.62 0.17
CA ASP A 56 -5.44 -24.43 -0.97
C ASP A 56 -4.40 -24.34 -2.09
N ALA A 57 -3.66 -25.43 -2.31
CA ALA A 57 -2.58 -25.46 -3.30
C ALA A 57 -3.06 -25.40 -4.76
N GLU A 58 -4.35 -25.70 -5.00
CA GLU A 58 -4.95 -25.61 -6.33
C GLU A 58 -5.47 -24.19 -6.63
N ASP A 59 -5.55 -23.32 -5.62
CA ASP A 59 -5.87 -21.92 -5.80
C ASP A 59 -4.65 -21.18 -6.38
N VAL A 60 -4.82 -20.63 -7.57
CA VAL A 60 -3.78 -19.88 -8.29
C VAL A 60 -4.09 -18.38 -8.35
N THR A 61 -5.06 -17.91 -7.56
CA THR A 61 -5.53 -16.53 -7.56
C THR A 61 -4.45 -15.58 -7.03
N ASP A 62 -4.31 -14.43 -7.67
CA ASP A 62 -3.45 -13.36 -7.16
C ASP A 62 -4.20 -12.50 -6.15
N TYR A 63 -3.88 -12.68 -4.87
CA TYR A 63 -4.50 -11.95 -3.77
C TYR A 63 -3.80 -10.64 -3.38
N ARG A 64 -2.80 -10.18 -4.14
CA ARG A 64 -2.10 -8.90 -3.84
C ARG A 64 -3.04 -7.69 -3.80
N SER A 65 -4.15 -7.74 -4.52
CA SER A 65 -5.19 -6.69 -4.48
C SER A 65 -5.97 -6.61 -3.16
N LEU A 66 -5.89 -7.63 -2.30
CA LEU A 66 -6.55 -7.68 -0.98
C LEU A 66 -5.82 -6.87 0.09
N PHE A 67 -4.68 -6.27 -0.23
CA PHE A 67 -3.82 -5.56 0.73
C PHE A 67 -3.63 -4.07 0.37
N ALA A 68 -3.45 -3.27 1.41
CA ALA A 68 -2.92 -1.91 1.35
C ALA A 68 -1.40 -1.95 1.52
N TYR A 69 -0.69 -1.06 0.85
CA TYR A 69 0.77 -1.07 0.74
C TYR A 69 1.36 0.20 1.37
N GLU A 70 2.00 0.02 2.53
CA GLU A 70 2.83 1.05 3.16
C GLU A 70 4.27 0.93 2.63
N ILE A 71 4.85 2.05 2.21
CA ILE A 71 6.26 2.16 1.82
C ILE A 71 7.01 2.83 2.97
N VAL A 72 8.03 2.15 3.52
CA VAL A 72 8.72 2.58 4.73
C VAL A 72 10.20 2.81 4.45
N SER A 73 10.71 3.96 4.87
CA SER A 73 12.14 4.28 4.85
C SER A 73 12.93 3.36 5.78
N ALA A 74 14.18 3.06 5.41
CA ALA A 74 15.17 2.42 6.27
C ALA A 74 15.89 3.41 7.20
N ASP A 75 15.51 4.69 7.17
CA ASP A 75 15.99 5.69 8.13
C ASP A 75 15.56 5.35 9.57
N GLU A 76 16.24 5.93 10.57
CA GLU A 76 16.03 5.62 11.99
C GLU A 76 14.60 5.89 12.46
N ASP A 77 13.94 6.90 11.89
CA ASP A 77 12.55 7.28 12.19
C ASP A 77 11.52 6.41 11.45
N ALA A 78 11.98 5.53 10.55
CA ALA A 78 11.16 4.68 9.70
C ALA A 78 10.02 5.46 9.02
N TRP A 79 10.35 6.63 8.46
CA TRP A 79 9.36 7.51 7.86
C TRP A 79 8.53 6.81 6.78
N SER A 80 7.22 7.10 6.75
CA SER A 80 6.30 6.58 5.73
C SER A 80 5.21 7.60 5.36
N PRO A 81 4.54 7.44 4.20
CA PRO A 81 3.45 8.31 3.77
C PRO A 81 2.30 8.44 4.78
N ARG A 82 2.13 7.47 5.69
CA ARG A 82 1.15 7.53 6.79
C ARG A 82 1.39 8.70 7.74
N GLN A 83 2.66 9.11 7.91
CA GLN A 83 3.04 10.25 8.75
C GLN A 83 2.90 11.60 8.02
N SER A 84 2.61 11.59 6.72
CA SER A 84 2.47 12.81 5.91
C SER A 84 1.09 13.42 6.03
N VAL A 85 1.02 14.72 6.32
CA VAL A 85 -0.24 15.50 6.27
C VAL A 85 -0.85 15.61 4.86
N ASN A 86 -0.06 15.37 3.82
CA ASN A 86 -0.47 15.45 2.42
C ASN A 86 -0.85 14.09 1.82
N ALA A 87 -0.69 13.00 2.59
CA ALA A 87 -1.15 11.66 2.22
C ALA A 87 -1.93 11.07 3.40
N GLY A 88 -1.25 10.46 4.37
CA GLY A 88 -1.91 9.88 5.55
C GLY A 88 -2.64 8.57 5.25
N TYR A 89 -2.30 7.89 4.15
CA TYR A 89 -2.91 6.64 3.71
C TYR A 89 -1.89 5.75 2.97
N ASP A 90 -2.28 4.50 2.73
CA ASP A 90 -1.51 3.49 2.01
C ASP A 90 -2.01 3.27 0.57
N LEU A 91 -1.12 2.83 -0.31
CA LEU A 91 -1.48 2.59 -1.70
C LEU A 91 -2.33 1.32 -1.85
N SER A 92 -3.24 1.32 -2.82
CA SER A 92 -3.81 0.08 -3.35
C SER A 92 -2.75 -0.67 -4.16
N TRP A 93 -2.99 -1.97 -4.42
CA TRP A 93 -2.13 -2.75 -5.31
C TRP A 93 -1.99 -2.12 -6.70
N GLU A 94 -3.09 -1.62 -7.26
CA GLU A 94 -3.11 -1.04 -8.61
C GLU A 94 -2.20 0.18 -8.71
N SER A 95 -2.17 1.04 -7.68
CA SER A 95 -1.26 2.19 -7.64
C SER A 95 0.17 1.77 -7.27
N PHE A 96 0.35 0.81 -6.35
CA PHE A 96 1.65 0.34 -5.90
C PHE A 96 2.46 -0.34 -7.00
N LYS A 97 1.84 -1.28 -7.74
CA LYS A 97 2.51 -2.10 -8.76
C LYS A 97 3.10 -1.26 -9.89
N ASP A 98 2.54 -0.08 -10.12
CA ASP A 98 3.03 0.83 -11.15
C ASP A 98 4.24 1.67 -10.75
N GLY A 99 4.55 1.70 -9.45
CA GLY A 99 5.73 2.38 -8.93
C GLY A 99 7.04 1.70 -9.29
N PHE A 100 8.12 2.45 -9.10
CA PHE A 100 9.49 1.99 -9.29
C PHE A 100 10.34 2.30 -8.06
N PHE A 101 11.26 1.41 -7.74
CA PHE A 101 12.40 1.67 -6.87
C PHE A 101 13.60 2.12 -7.71
N ILE A 102 14.25 3.21 -7.33
CA ILE A 102 15.37 3.81 -8.05
C ILE A 102 16.60 3.82 -7.15
N PRO A 103 17.49 2.80 -7.26
CA PRO A 103 18.65 2.67 -6.37
C PRO A 103 19.62 3.86 -6.47
N SER A 104 19.83 4.37 -7.69
CA SER A 104 20.79 5.43 -7.97
C SER A 104 20.35 6.81 -7.49
N ASP A 105 19.06 7.00 -7.16
CA ASP A 105 18.54 8.25 -6.61
C ASP A 105 18.05 8.06 -5.19
N ASN A 106 19.02 7.97 -4.28
CA ASN A 106 18.80 7.80 -2.84
C ASN A 106 17.81 6.66 -2.50
N LYS A 107 17.84 5.57 -3.27
CA LYS A 107 16.94 4.41 -3.09
C LYS A 107 15.47 4.83 -2.97
N LYS A 108 15.06 5.81 -3.77
CA LYS A 108 13.70 6.36 -3.66
C LYS A 108 12.67 5.50 -4.38
N THR A 109 11.42 5.57 -3.95
CA THR A 109 10.30 5.18 -4.80
C THR A 109 9.90 6.32 -5.73
N TRP A 110 9.34 5.97 -6.88
CA TRP A 110 8.85 6.90 -7.88
C TRP A 110 7.58 6.37 -8.54
N PHE A 111 6.66 7.28 -8.81
CA PHE A 111 5.37 7.00 -9.45
C PHE A 111 5.15 8.02 -10.57
N ALA A 112 4.71 7.54 -11.73
CA ALA A 112 4.37 8.37 -12.89
C ALA A 112 3.02 9.09 -12.72
N ASP A 113 2.13 8.52 -11.90
CA ASP A 113 0.80 9.07 -11.65
C ASP A 113 0.90 10.41 -10.90
N ALA A 114 0.61 11.49 -11.60
CA ALA A 114 0.64 12.85 -11.07
C ALA A 114 -0.47 13.12 -10.03
N SER A 115 -1.48 12.25 -9.92
CA SER A 115 -2.52 12.35 -8.89
C SER A 115 -2.06 11.85 -7.52
N LEU A 116 -1.00 11.03 -7.48
CA LEU A 116 -0.43 10.56 -6.21
C LEU A 116 0.36 11.68 -5.52
N PRO A 117 0.14 11.91 -4.22
CA PRO A 117 0.94 12.83 -3.43
C PRO A 117 2.44 12.53 -3.51
N GLY A 118 3.26 13.57 -3.53
CA GLY A 118 4.72 13.43 -3.52
C GLY A 118 5.29 12.67 -2.32
N ALA A 119 4.50 12.51 -1.24
CA ALA A 119 4.86 11.70 -0.08
C ALA A 119 5.15 10.23 -0.43
N PHE A 120 4.55 9.69 -1.48
CA PHE A 120 4.84 8.32 -1.93
C PHE A 120 6.20 8.18 -2.62
N LYS A 121 6.94 9.27 -2.85
CA LYS A 121 8.35 9.24 -3.29
C LYS A 121 9.29 9.11 -2.08
N VAL A 122 9.12 8.00 -1.35
CA VAL A 122 9.85 7.68 -0.12
C VAL A 122 11.33 7.52 -0.44
N ARG A 123 12.21 8.18 0.32
CA ARG A 123 13.67 8.07 0.18
C ARG A 123 14.19 6.95 1.07
N ASN A 124 15.37 6.43 0.74
CA ASN A 124 16.02 5.32 1.46
C ASN A 124 15.05 4.16 1.73
N THR A 125 14.23 3.78 0.75
CA THR A 125 13.15 2.80 0.96
C THR A 125 13.73 1.47 1.44
N GLY A 126 13.21 0.97 2.56
CA GLY A 126 13.71 -0.22 3.24
C GLY A 126 12.76 -1.40 3.18
N THR A 127 11.46 -1.17 3.40
CA THR A 127 10.46 -2.25 3.44
C THR A 127 9.12 -1.82 2.87
N PHE A 128 8.36 -2.80 2.41
CA PHE A 128 6.94 -2.68 2.08
C PHE A 128 6.14 -3.48 3.10
N ARG A 129 5.19 -2.85 3.79
CA ARG A 129 4.30 -3.53 4.73
C ARG A 129 2.91 -3.63 4.13
N LEU A 130 2.32 -4.81 4.25
CA LEU A 130 0.99 -5.10 3.72
C LEU A 130 -0.01 -5.25 4.86
N TYR A 131 -1.16 -4.60 4.67
CA TYR A 131 -2.28 -4.60 5.60
C TYR A 131 -3.53 -5.10 4.90
N ARG A 132 -4.20 -6.10 5.47
CA ARG A 132 -5.42 -6.66 4.89
C ARG A 132 -6.50 -5.59 4.83
N LYS A 133 -7.02 -5.32 3.63
CA LYS A 133 -7.99 -4.24 3.38
C LYS A 133 -9.27 -4.76 2.72
N VAL A 134 -10.33 -3.96 2.78
CA VAL A 134 -11.50 -4.11 1.93
C VAL A 134 -11.78 -2.79 1.22
N ASP A 135 -12.13 -2.87 -0.06
CA ASP A 135 -12.58 -1.69 -0.82
C ASP A 135 -14.09 -1.49 -0.63
N ILE A 136 -14.50 -0.26 -0.33
CA ILE A 136 -15.89 0.15 -0.22
C ILE A 136 -16.23 1.01 -1.42
N VAL A 137 -17.09 0.50 -2.30
CA VAL A 137 -17.55 1.19 -3.50
C VAL A 137 -18.98 1.67 -3.30
N ALA A 138 -19.17 2.99 -3.30
CA ALA A 138 -20.47 3.64 -3.10
C ALA A 138 -20.57 4.96 -3.87
N GLY A 139 -21.71 5.20 -4.53
CA GLY A 139 -22.01 6.49 -5.17
C GLY A 139 -20.97 6.96 -6.21
N GLY A 140 -20.24 6.03 -6.83
CA GLY A 140 -19.15 6.35 -7.77
C GLY A 140 -17.79 6.67 -7.13
N SER A 141 -17.66 6.47 -5.82
CA SER A 141 -16.39 6.59 -5.08
C SER A 141 -15.92 5.23 -4.57
N THR A 142 -14.61 5.09 -4.38
CA THR A 142 -13.99 3.93 -3.73
C THR A 142 -13.16 4.41 -2.56
N LYS A 143 -13.36 3.81 -1.39
CA LYS A 143 -12.52 3.99 -0.20
C LYS A 143 -11.94 2.66 0.25
N LEU A 144 -10.76 2.72 0.84
CA LEU A 144 -10.08 1.57 1.42
C LEU A 144 -10.28 1.60 2.94
N ALA A 145 -10.58 0.44 3.53
CA ALA A 145 -10.53 0.24 4.98
C ALA A 145 -9.61 -0.93 5.33
N GLU A 146 -8.63 -0.70 6.20
CA GLU A 146 -7.77 -1.75 6.72
C GLU A 146 -8.49 -2.50 7.84
N LEU A 147 -8.65 -3.82 7.72
CA LEU A 147 -9.53 -4.59 8.61
C LEU A 147 -9.07 -4.56 10.07
N HIS A 148 -7.76 -4.54 10.31
CA HIS A 148 -7.20 -4.52 11.66
C HIS A 148 -7.31 -3.16 12.37
N SER A 149 -7.74 -2.09 11.68
CA SER A 149 -8.00 -0.79 12.30
C SER A 149 -9.44 -0.65 12.84
N LEU A 150 -10.33 -1.55 12.46
CA LEU A 150 -11.74 -1.53 12.85
C LEU A 150 -11.97 -2.12 14.25
N PRO A 151 -13.10 -1.78 14.91
CA PRO A 151 -13.51 -2.40 16.16
C PRO A 151 -13.57 -3.94 16.04
N LYS A 152 -12.96 -4.62 17.00
CA LYS A 152 -12.91 -6.08 17.05
C LYS A 152 -13.97 -6.62 17.99
N HIS A 153 -14.63 -7.69 17.54
CA HIS A 153 -15.61 -8.45 18.28
C HIS A 153 -15.13 -9.88 18.42
N ASN A 154 -15.03 -10.37 19.66
CA ASN A 154 -14.70 -11.76 19.89
C ASN A 154 -15.96 -12.62 19.66
N MET A 155 -15.91 -13.49 18.66
CA MET A 155 -17.06 -14.27 18.16
C MET A 155 -16.67 -15.74 18.01
N THR A 156 -17.64 -16.65 18.11
CA THR A 156 -17.42 -18.08 17.84
C THR A 156 -17.49 -18.37 16.35
N ASN A 157 -16.39 -18.85 15.77
CA ASN A 157 -16.32 -19.19 14.35
C ASN A 157 -17.01 -20.51 14.01
N TRP A 158 -17.02 -20.85 12.72
CA TRP A 158 -17.67 -22.06 12.21
C TRP A 158 -17.02 -23.39 12.64
N ALA A 159 -15.82 -23.33 13.21
CA ALA A 159 -15.12 -24.46 13.83
C ALA A 159 -15.28 -24.47 15.36
N SER A 160 -16.19 -23.63 15.91
CA SER A 160 -16.48 -23.51 17.33
C SER A 160 -15.32 -22.98 18.18
N TYR A 161 -14.41 -22.21 17.58
CA TYR A 161 -13.34 -21.51 18.28
C TYR A 161 -13.64 -20.01 18.41
N ALA A 162 -13.16 -19.39 19.48
CA ALA A 162 -13.21 -17.94 19.64
C ALA A 162 -12.21 -17.28 18.66
N GLU A 163 -12.67 -16.26 17.96
CA GLU A 163 -11.90 -15.55 16.94
C GLU A 163 -12.33 -14.08 16.88
N ASP A 164 -11.37 -13.20 16.62
CA ASP A 164 -11.68 -11.78 16.37
C ASP A 164 -12.35 -11.62 15.00
N ALA A 165 -13.44 -10.87 15.00
CA ALA A 165 -14.18 -10.49 13.82
C ALA A 165 -14.42 -8.98 13.81
N ILE A 166 -14.66 -8.43 12.62
CA ILE A 166 -15.17 -7.07 12.44
C ILE A 166 -16.64 -7.13 12.05
N LYS A 167 -17.42 -6.14 12.44
CA LYS A 167 -18.81 -6.05 12.01
C LYS A 167 -18.86 -5.45 10.61
N LEU A 168 -19.59 -6.09 9.68
CA LEU A 168 -19.61 -5.60 8.30
C LEU A 168 -20.28 -4.23 8.15
N SER A 169 -21.22 -3.88 9.04
CA SER A 169 -21.82 -2.55 9.02
C SER A 169 -20.87 -1.43 9.47
N ASP A 170 -19.74 -1.73 10.13
CA ASP A 170 -18.73 -0.73 10.46
C ASP A 170 -18.01 -0.20 9.20
N LEU A 171 -17.99 -0.99 8.13
CA LEU A 171 -17.48 -0.58 6.80
C LEU A 171 -18.45 0.36 6.06
N LEU A 172 -19.67 0.52 6.56
CA LEU A 172 -20.70 1.40 6.01
C LEU A 172 -20.78 2.74 6.75
N GLN A 173 -19.88 3.02 7.68
CA GLN A 173 -19.83 4.33 8.34
C GLN A 173 -19.82 5.45 7.30
N GLY A 174 -20.61 6.49 7.54
CA GLY A 174 -20.80 7.60 6.59
C GLY A 174 -21.86 7.34 5.51
N ILE A 175 -22.39 6.12 5.37
CA ILE A 175 -23.49 5.79 4.45
C ILE A 175 -24.71 5.44 5.29
N THR A 176 -25.79 6.19 5.10
CA THR A 176 -27.02 6.06 5.89
C THR A 176 -28.14 5.37 5.14
N ASN A 177 -28.25 5.60 3.82
CA ASN A 177 -29.31 5.03 2.99
C ASN A 177 -28.71 4.16 1.89
N TYR A 178 -29.03 2.87 1.91
CA TYR A 178 -28.65 1.92 0.88
C TYR A 178 -29.70 0.81 0.79
N THR A 179 -29.87 0.23 -0.41
CA THR A 179 -30.91 -0.80 -0.64
C THR A 179 -30.35 -2.21 -0.67
N SER A 180 -29.08 -2.36 -1.02
CA SER A 180 -28.37 -3.64 -0.99
C SER A 180 -26.87 -3.43 -0.86
N VAL A 181 -26.18 -4.47 -0.40
CA VAL A 181 -24.72 -4.55 -0.42
C VAL A 181 -24.32 -5.87 -1.07
N LYS A 182 -23.49 -5.78 -2.10
CA LYS A 182 -22.86 -6.94 -2.70
C LYS A 182 -21.50 -7.15 -2.09
N LEU A 183 -21.26 -8.33 -1.53
CA LEU A 183 -19.91 -8.74 -1.15
C LEU A 183 -19.24 -9.38 -2.35
N VAL A 184 -18.01 -8.97 -2.64
CA VAL A 184 -17.19 -9.50 -3.74
C VAL A 184 -15.90 -10.06 -3.16
N ALA A 185 -15.56 -11.29 -3.53
CA ALA A 185 -14.38 -12.01 -3.07
C ALA A 185 -13.17 -11.72 -3.98
N GLY A 186 -11.97 -12.08 -3.53
CA GLY A 186 -10.74 -11.87 -4.31
C GLY A 186 -10.69 -12.59 -5.66
N ASP A 187 -11.46 -13.67 -5.82
CA ASP A 187 -11.61 -14.45 -7.05
C ASP A 187 -12.75 -13.93 -7.96
N GLY A 188 -13.46 -12.87 -7.54
CA GLY A 188 -14.60 -12.30 -8.24
C GLY A 188 -15.95 -12.95 -7.92
N TYR A 189 -16.01 -13.99 -7.08
CA TYR A 189 -17.29 -14.51 -6.58
C TYR A 189 -18.04 -13.42 -5.83
N ALA A 190 -19.35 -13.30 -6.04
CA ALA A 190 -20.15 -12.25 -5.46
C ALA A 190 -21.55 -12.67 -5.04
N VAL A 191 -22.06 -12.05 -3.98
CA VAL A 191 -23.38 -12.31 -3.40
C VAL A 191 -23.99 -11.02 -2.89
N ASP A 192 -25.28 -10.80 -3.17
CA ASP A 192 -26.06 -9.67 -2.65
C ASP A 192 -26.69 -9.98 -1.28
N TYR A 193 -26.67 -8.98 -0.40
CA TYR A 193 -27.23 -9.01 0.94
C TYR A 193 -28.16 -7.81 1.18
N THR A 194 -29.17 -8.01 2.01
CA THR A 194 -30.05 -6.93 2.46
C THR A 194 -29.38 -6.09 3.57
N PRO A 195 -29.87 -4.87 3.82
CA PRO A 195 -29.38 -4.05 4.94
C PRO A 195 -29.43 -4.78 6.28
N GLU A 196 -30.50 -5.52 6.57
CA GLU A 196 -30.67 -6.27 7.83
C GLU A 196 -29.62 -7.37 7.97
N GLN A 197 -29.31 -8.07 6.87
CA GLN A 197 -28.27 -9.10 6.87
C GLN A 197 -26.89 -8.49 7.14
N ILE A 198 -26.56 -7.36 6.51
CA ILE A 198 -25.28 -6.67 6.75
C ILE A 198 -25.17 -6.15 8.17
N GLN A 199 -26.26 -5.69 8.78
CA GLN A 199 -26.27 -5.25 10.18
C GLN A 199 -26.09 -6.40 11.18
N ASP A 200 -26.43 -7.63 10.81
CA ASP A 200 -26.19 -8.84 11.60
C ASP A 200 -24.80 -9.45 11.33
N ALA A 201 -24.18 -9.11 10.19
CA ALA A 201 -23.00 -9.79 9.70
C ALA A 201 -21.71 -9.42 10.41
N TYR A 202 -20.88 -10.44 10.66
CA TYR A 202 -19.50 -10.31 11.10
C TYR A 202 -18.56 -11.01 10.10
N TYR A 203 -17.35 -10.50 9.97
CA TYR A 203 -16.28 -11.09 9.17
C TYR A 203 -15.07 -11.43 10.03
N PHE A 204 -14.75 -12.71 10.07
CA PHE A 204 -13.66 -13.28 10.85
C PHE A 204 -12.29 -12.96 10.23
N LEU A 205 -11.36 -12.46 11.05
CA LEU A 205 -10.08 -11.93 10.55
C LEU A 205 -9.03 -12.99 10.23
N ASN A 206 -9.11 -14.19 10.81
CA ASN A 206 -8.14 -15.27 10.58
C ASN A 206 -8.68 -16.32 9.61
N THR A 207 -9.92 -16.77 9.79
CA THR A 207 -10.56 -17.73 8.90
C THR A 207 -11.10 -17.10 7.61
N GLU A 208 -11.11 -15.77 7.54
CA GLU A 208 -11.55 -14.99 6.37
C GLU A 208 -12.97 -15.34 5.92
N THR A 209 -13.88 -15.62 6.86
CA THR A 209 -15.26 -16.01 6.56
C THR A 209 -16.29 -15.14 7.26
N THR A 210 -17.48 -15.00 6.67
CA THR A 210 -18.60 -14.31 7.32
C THR A 210 -19.38 -15.21 8.29
N THR A 211 -20.15 -14.60 9.18
CA THR A 211 -21.25 -15.24 9.92
C THR A 211 -22.39 -14.26 10.13
N PHE A 212 -23.61 -14.79 10.24
CA PHE A 212 -24.85 -14.01 10.41
C PHE A 212 -25.65 -14.61 11.58
N PRO A 213 -25.36 -14.25 12.84
CA PRO A 213 -25.95 -14.88 14.02
C PRO A 213 -27.47 -15.08 13.97
N SER A 214 -28.21 -14.11 13.46
CA SER A 214 -29.68 -14.15 13.36
C SER A 214 -30.18 -14.85 12.09
N PHE A 215 -29.36 -14.96 11.04
CA PHE A 215 -29.76 -15.50 9.74
C PHE A 215 -29.10 -16.84 9.37
N ASN A 216 -28.16 -17.34 10.17
CA ASN A 216 -27.39 -18.57 9.89
C ASN A 216 -28.27 -19.81 9.63
N GLY A 217 -29.46 -19.86 10.25
CA GLY A 217 -30.43 -20.96 10.08
C GLY A 217 -31.24 -20.90 8.77
N SER A 218 -31.40 -19.71 8.18
CA SER A 218 -32.21 -19.48 6.97
C SER A 218 -31.39 -19.29 5.70
N MET A 219 -30.09 -19.03 5.82
CA MET A 219 -29.18 -18.80 4.69
C MET A 219 -28.53 -20.08 4.17
N THR A 220 -28.28 -20.10 2.85
CA THR A 220 -27.55 -21.17 2.17
C THR A 220 -26.06 -21.13 2.50
N GLY A 221 -25.35 -22.24 2.24
CA GLY A 221 -23.97 -22.44 2.68
C GLY A 221 -23.00 -21.32 2.26
N SER A 222 -22.90 -21.04 0.96
CA SER A 222 -21.99 -20.02 0.44
C SER A 222 -22.42 -18.60 0.82
N GLN A 223 -23.72 -18.37 1.01
CA GLN A 223 -24.25 -17.06 1.42
C GLN A 223 -23.85 -16.72 2.86
N LYS A 224 -23.93 -17.67 3.79
CA LYS A 224 -23.56 -17.41 5.20
C LYS A 224 -22.07 -17.55 5.50
N LYS A 225 -21.33 -18.33 4.70
CA LYS A 225 -19.87 -18.52 4.80
C LYS A 225 -19.14 -17.87 3.62
N PHE A 226 -19.47 -16.62 3.31
CA PHE A 226 -18.75 -15.86 2.29
C PHE A 226 -17.29 -15.74 2.69
N LYS A 227 -16.36 -15.89 1.74
CA LYS A 227 -14.91 -15.96 2.03
C LYS A 227 -14.13 -14.87 1.31
N ARG A 228 -12.95 -14.54 1.85
CA ARG A 228 -11.90 -13.75 1.18
C ARG A 228 -12.42 -12.42 0.62
N LEU A 229 -13.07 -11.66 1.50
CA LEU A 229 -13.76 -10.42 1.14
C LEU A 229 -12.79 -9.40 0.54
N ALA A 230 -13.00 -9.01 -0.71
CA ALA A 230 -12.21 -7.99 -1.40
C ALA A 230 -12.90 -6.63 -1.35
N ARG A 231 -14.22 -6.62 -1.57
CA ARG A 231 -14.98 -5.39 -1.78
C ARG A 231 -16.43 -5.48 -1.31
N LEU A 232 -16.96 -4.35 -0.84
CA LEU A 232 -18.39 -4.08 -0.71
C LEU A 232 -18.80 -3.15 -1.86
N GLU A 233 -19.78 -3.57 -2.66
CA GLU A 233 -20.45 -2.68 -3.62
C GLU A 233 -21.82 -2.32 -3.08
N ILE A 234 -22.02 -1.05 -2.78
CA ILE A 234 -23.20 -0.56 -2.06
C ILE A 234 -24.12 0.11 -3.07
N THR A 235 -25.36 -0.38 -3.15
CA THR A 235 -26.40 0.24 -3.98
C THR A 235 -26.96 1.45 -3.24
N THR A 236 -26.40 2.62 -3.55
CA THR A 236 -26.77 3.92 -2.97
C THR A 236 -26.40 5.07 -3.92
N LEU A 237 -26.99 6.24 -3.68
CA LEU A 237 -26.58 7.50 -4.29
C LEU A 237 -25.51 8.22 -3.46
N GLU A 238 -25.30 7.81 -2.21
CA GLU A 238 -24.31 8.41 -1.31
C GLU A 238 -22.89 7.97 -1.68
N VAL A 239 -21.95 8.91 -1.65
CA VAL A 239 -20.51 8.61 -1.77
C VAL A 239 -19.96 8.15 -0.42
N GLN A 240 -18.96 7.28 -0.42
CA GLN A 240 -18.27 6.89 0.81
C GLN A 240 -17.28 8.00 1.20
N SER A 241 -17.68 8.87 2.12
CA SER A 241 -16.88 10.01 2.59
C SER A 241 -16.22 9.77 3.96
N HIS A 242 -16.45 8.64 4.61
CA HIS A 242 -15.83 8.33 5.89
C HIS A 242 -14.31 8.11 5.71
N ASN A 243 -13.55 8.63 6.67
CA ASN A 243 -12.10 8.44 6.72
C ASN A 243 -11.81 7.33 7.72
N PHE A 244 -11.56 6.13 7.20
CA PHE A 244 -11.11 5.01 8.00
C PHE A 244 -9.69 5.27 8.52
N THR A 245 -9.44 4.91 9.77
CA THR A 245 -8.09 4.93 10.33
C THR A 245 -7.23 3.86 9.67
N VAL A 246 -5.95 4.14 9.49
CA VAL A 246 -4.96 3.12 9.11
C VAL A 246 -4.70 2.20 10.31
N ALA A 247 -4.35 0.94 10.05
CA ALA A 247 -4.10 -0.05 11.09
C ALA A 247 -2.74 0.19 11.76
N ASP A 248 -2.62 -0.21 13.03
CA ASP A 248 -1.37 -0.07 13.78
C ASP A 248 -0.25 -0.93 13.19
N HIS A 249 1.01 -0.48 13.28
CA HIS A 249 2.17 -1.22 12.77
C HIS A 249 2.33 -2.62 13.41
N ALA A 250 1.82 -2.84 14.62
CA ALA A 250 1.81 -4.15 15.27
C ALA A 250 0.87 -5.16 14.59
N THR A 251 0.01 -4.71 13.67
CA THR A 251 -0.99 -5.54 12.97
C THR A 251 -0.67 -5.78 11.50
N VAL A 252 0.57 -5.48 11.08
CA VAL A 252 1.09 -5.82 9.74
C VAL A 252 0.88 -7.32 9.47
N ASN A 253 0.31 -7.65 8.31
CA ASN A 253 0.13 -9.04 7.91
C ASN A 253 1.42 -9.66 7.37
N ILE A 254 2.18 -8.91 6.56
CA ILE A 254 3.48 -9.32 6.04
C ILE A 254 4.35 -8.11 5.71
N THR A 255 5.66 -8.27 5.84
CA THR A 255 6.66 -7.27 5.45
C THR A 255 7.60 -7.85 4.41
N PHE A 256 7.84 -7.10 3.33
CA PHE A 256 8.83 -7.42 2.31
C PHE A 256 9.99 -6.43 2.39
N PRO A 257 11.23 -6.87 2.67
CA PRO A 257 12.38 -6.00 2.58
C PRO A 257 12.71 -5.69 1.13
N VAL A 258 13.21 -4.48 0.85
CA VAL A 258 13.83 -4.16 -0.42
C VAL A 258 15.10 -5.01 -0.56
N PRO A 259 15.27 -5.79 -1.64
CA PRO A 259 16.44 -6.62 -1.83
C PRO A 259 17.73 -5.80 -1.88
N THR A 260 18.78 -6.30 -1.23
CA THR A 260 20.12 -5.69 -1.29
C THR A 260 20.82 -5.97 -2.62
N ASP A 261 20.51 -7.10 -3.26
CA ASP A 261 20.94 -7.45 -4.61
C ASP A 261 19.75 -7.41 -5.57
N LEU A 262 19.90 -6.63 -6.63
CA LEU A 262 18.89 -6.41 -7.67
C LEU A 262 19.23 -7.12 -8.99
N SER A 263 20.28 -7.95 -9.01
CA SER A 263 20.79 -8.62 -10.22
C SER A 263 19.77 -9.54 -10.89
N SER A 264 18.87 -10.14 -10.11
CA SER A 264 17.80 -11.02 -10.60
C SER A 264 16.53 -10.29 -11.04
N TYR A 265 16.46 -8.96 -10.87
CA TYR A 265 15.26 -8.18 -11.15
C TYR A 265 15.34 -7.47 -12.50
N THR A 266 14.19 -7.35 -13.15
CA THR A 266 14.09 -6.63 -14.42
C THR A 266 14.17 -5.12 -14.14
N ARG A 267 15.08 -4.44 -14.85
CA ARG A 267 15.30 -3.00 -14.78
C ARG A 267 14.76 -2.28 -16.02
N THR A 268 14.26 -1.07 -15.82
CA THR A 268 13.76 -0.18 -16.88
C THR A 268 14.56 1.12 -16.88
N VAL A 269 14.90 1.65 -18.05
CA VAL A 269 15.51 2.98 -18.16
C VAL A 269 14.43 4.03 -17.95
N MET A 270 14.64 4.93 -16.98
CA MET A 270 13.70 6.00 -16.65
C MET A 270 14.01 7.24 -17.51
N THR A 271 13.12 7.61 -18.42
CA THR A 271 13.33 8.73 -19.37
C THR A 271 12.81 10.08 -18.87
N ASP A 272 11.80 10.09 -18.01
CA ASP A 272 11.11 11.30 -17.52
C ASP A 272 10.78 11.18 -16.02
N TYR A 273 11.81 11.13 -15.17
CA TYR A 273 11.70 10.90 -13.72
C TYR A 273 11.71 12.20 -12.88
#